data_AF-A0A958K4B7-F1
#
_entry.id   AF-A0A958K4B7-F1
#
_cell.length_a   1.000
_cell.length_b   1.000
_cell.length_c   1.000
_cell.angle_alpha   90.00
_cell.angle_beta   90.00
_cell.angle_gamma   90.00
#
_symmetry.space_group_name_H-M   'P 1'
#
loop_
_entity.id
_entity.type
_entity.pdbx_description
1 polymer ?
#
loop_
_entity_poly.entity_id
_entity_poly.type
_entity_poly.pdbx_seq_one_letter_code
_entity_poly.pdbx_strand_id
1 'polypeptide(L)'
;MDQDSALCDAIIRNVQFTQALVKAGKGPQLIGTVCGTKSGQAFWQHLLQDTKQSFGAEIALSLQEDLPVGQAFGLLYLWHQLKPHTNRDMNPLIAFVFGSGTRSTPFTEHDCGQKPAIASFVMDSSPGMKPRFLSMVELAMEYFIGVQHHLHQSGFRGLIVKWGDEVQVPITDLAQQNPLFQNADIVRFVSLQTMTEDTASNKDWVGV
;
A
#
# COMPACT_ATOMS: atom_id res chain seq x y z
N MET A 1 -0.21 13.27 -30.35
CA MET A 1 0.21 13.38 -28.95
C MET A 1 1.11 12.19 -28.70
N ASP A 2 2.33 12.41 -28.24
CA ASP A 2 3.28 11.32 -27.96
C ASP A 2 2.70 10.39 -26.89
N GLN A 3 2.84 9.08 -27.06
CA GLN A 3 2.28 8.07 -26.15
C GLN A 3 2.84 8.26 -24.73
N ASP A 4 4.11 8.63 -24.63
CA ASP A 4 4.78 8.89 -23.35
C ASP A 4 4.22 10.13 -22.65
N SER A 5 3.89 11.18 -23.41
CA SER A 5 3.24 12.38 -22.87
C SER A 5 1.88 12.05 -22.27
N ALA A 6 1.07 11.23 -22.96
CA ALA A 6 -0.25 10.84 -22.47
C ALA A 6 -0.18 9.99 -21.19
N LEU A 7 0.82 9.11 -21.08
CA LEU A 7 1.08 8.31 -19.87
C LEU A 7 1.52 9.18 -18.69
N CYS A 8 2.46 10.11 -18.92
CA CYS A 8 2.89 11.08 -17.91
C CYS A 8 1.73 11.94 -17.41
N ASP A 9 0.88 12.44 -18.32
CA ASP A 9 -0.28 13.24 -17.96
C ASP A 9 -1.27 12.43 -17.10
N ALA A 10 -1.45 11.14 -17.40
CA ALA A 10 -2.30 10.27 -16.59
C ALA A 10 -1.76 10.06 -15.17
N ILE A 11 -0.45 9.83 -15.04
CA ILE A 11 0.22 9.71 -13.74
C ILE A 11 0.06 11.00 -12.94
N ILE A 12 0.33 12.16 -13.54
CA ILE A 12 0.22 13.46 -12.89
C ILE A 12 -1.22 13.70 -12.39
N ARG A 13 -2.23 13.40 -13.21
CA ARG A 13 -3.64 13.52 -12.80
C ARG A 13 -3.95 12.65 -11.58
N ASN A 14 -3.49 11.40 -11.57
CA ASN A 14 -3.74 10.48 -10.46
C ASN A 14 -2.98 10.86 -9.18
N VAL A 15 -1.77 11.40 -9.30
CA VAL A 15 -1.04 12.03 -8.19
C VAL A 15 -1.84 13.19 -7.60
N GLN A 16 -2.31 14.12 -8.43
CA GLN A 16 -3.10 15.27 -7.99
C GLN A 16 -4.43 14.86 -7.35
N PHE A 17 -5.12 13.88 -7.95
CA PHE A 17 -6.35 13.31 -7.41
C PHE A 17 -6.11 12.72 -6.00
N THR A 18 -5.04 11.95 -5.83
CA THR A 18 -4.72 11.32 -4.55
C THR A 18 -4.36 12.35 -3.49
N GLN A 19 -3.55 13.35 -3.84
CA GLN A 19 -3.24 14.48 -2.95
C GLN A 19 -4.50 15.26 -2.54
N ALA A 20 -5.47 15.42 -3.45
CA ALA A 20 -6.73 16.06 -3.13
C ALA A 20 -7.58 15.23 -2.15
N LEU A 21 -7.59 13.90 -2.28
CA LEU A 21 -8.25 13.00 -1.32
C LEU A 21 -7.63 13.11 0.07
N VAL A 22 -6.31 13.07 0.16
CA VAL A 22 -5.55 13.19 1.42
C VAL A 22 -5.85 14.53 2.09
N LYS A 23 -5.75 15.64 1.35
CA LYS A 23 -6.06 16.99 1.86
C LYS A 23 -7.52 17.13 2.33
N ALA A 24 -8.44 16.41 1.70
CA ALA A 24 -9.86 16.40 2.07
C ALA A 24 -10.17 15.43 3.22
N GLY A 25 -9.19 14.71 3.77
CA GLY A 25 -9.40 13.68 4.79
C GLY A 25 -10.21 12.48 4.29
N LYS A 26 -10.22 12.24 2.97
CA LYS A 26 -10.99 11.16 2.31
C LYS A 26 -10.17 9.89 2.07
N GLY A 27 -9.28 9.58 3.00
CA GLY A 27 -8.45 8.39 2.93
C GLY A 27 -9.14 7.13 3.49
N PRO A 28 -8.38 6.05 3.67
CA PRO A 28 -8.86 4.81 4.25
C PRO A 28 -9.25 4.99 5.72
N GLN A 29 -10.40 4.46 6.14
CA GLN A 29 -10.85 4.49 7.53
C GLN A 29 -9.95 3.64 8.45
N LEU A 30 -9.29 2.63 7.88
CA LEU A 30 -8.31 1.79 8.56
C LEU A 30 -7.04 1.70 7.72
N ILE A 31 -5.92 2.10 8.31
CA ILE A 31 -4.59 1.80 7.79
C ILE A 31 -3.92 0.72 8.63
N GLY A 32 -3.06 -0.06 8.00
CA GLY A 32 -2.28 -1.03 8.75
C GLY A 32 -1.06 -1.57 8.05
N THR A 33 -0.30 -2.34 8.80
CA THR A 33 0.90 -3.04 8.35
C THR A 33 0.88 -4.49 8.81
N VAL A 34 1.50 -5.37 8.04
CA VAL A 34 1.87 -6.72 8.48
C VAL A 34 3.39 -6.82 8.50
N CYS A 35 3.94 -7.31 9.61
CA CYS A 35 5.38 -7.36 9.88
C CYS A 35 5.79 -8.76 10.34
N GLY A 36 7.01 -9.20 10.01
CA GLY A 36 7.49 -10.54 10.42
C GLY A 36 7.96 -10.66 11.88
N THR A 37 8.17 -9.54 12.57
CA THR A 37 8.74 -9.52 13.93
C THR A 37 7.91 -8.68 14.90
N LYS A 38 7.97 -8.99 16.20
CA LYS A 38 7.34 -8.18 17.27
C LYS A 38 7.89 -6.77 17.34
N SER A 39 9.21 -6.60 17.16
CA SER A 39 9.83 -5.27 17.14
C SER A 39 9.32 -4.45 15.95
N GLY A 40 9.22 -5.06 14.77
CA GLY A 40 8.64 -4.42 13.60
C GLY A 40 7.17 -4.06 13.81
N GLN A 41 6.39 -4.98 14.39
CA GLN A 41 5.00 -4.70 14.73
C GLN A 41 4.87 -3.47 15.64
N ALA A 42 5.64 -3.40 16.73
CA ALA A 42 5.61 -2.27 17.67
C ALA A 42 6.07 -0.95 17.03
N PHE A 43 7.14 -1.00 16.22
CA PHE A 43 7.64 0.15 15.47
C PHE A 43 6.57 0.73 14.54
N TRP A 44 6.00 -0.10 13.67
CA TRP A 44 4.97 0.35 12.73
C TRP A 44 3.68 0.74 13.43
N GLN A 45 3.34 0.08 14.56
CA GLN A 45 2.19 0.48 15.35
C GLN A 45 2.34 1.92 15.85
N HIS A 46 3.52 2.29 16.35
CA HIS A 46 3.79 3.67 16.79
C HIS A 46 3.73 4.65 15.61
N LEU A 47 4.43 4.33 14.52
CA LEU A 47 4.50 5.19 13.34
C LEU A 47 3.12 5.45 12.70
N LEU A 48 2.29 4.41 12.55
CA LEU A 48 0.95 4.52 11.99
C LEU A 48 0.00 5.30 12.91
N GLN A 49 0.16 5.21 14.24
CA GLN A 49 -0.66 6.02 15.15
C GLN A 49 -0.37 7.50 14.99
N ASP A 50 0.89 7.86 14.79
CA ASP A 50 1.29 9.23 14.53
C ASP A 50 0.71 9.73 13.19
N THR A 51 0.72 8.91 12.13
CA THR A 51 0.30 9.34 10.78
C THR A 51 -1.15 9.09 10.41
N LYS A 52 -1.93 8.38 11.23
CA LYS A 52 -3.31 8.03 10.84
C LYS A 52 -4.12 9.26 10.44
N GLN A 53 -3.92 10.38 11.14
CA GLN A 53 -4.67 11.61 10.85
C GLN A 53 -4.28 12.19 9.49
N SER A 54 -2.99 12.18 9.13
CA SER A 54 -2.49 12.59 7.82
C SER A 54 -3.11 11.74 6.69
N PHE A 55 -3.39 10.47 6.98
CA PHE A 55 -4.04 9.54 6.05
C PHE A 55 -5.58 9.64 6.05
N GLY A 56 -6.19 10.43 6.94
CA GLY A 56 -7.65 10.43 7.12
C GLY A 56 -8.22 9.15 7.74
N ALA A 57 -7.38 8.37 8.43
CA ALA A 57 -7.75 7.12 9.07
C ALA A 57 -8.20 7.31 10.52
N GLU A 58 -9.19 6.52 10.92
CA GLU A 58 -9.67 6.45 12.31
C GLU A 58 -8.89 5.38 13.09
N ILE A 59 -8.58 4.28 12.41
CA ILE A 59 -7.94 3.09 12.97
C ILE A 59 -6.56 2.89 12.32
N ALA A 60 -5.56 2.63 13.16
CA ALA A 60 -4.21 2.29 12.76
C ALA A 60 -3.78 1.00 13.46
N LEU A 61 -3.46 -0.05 12.69
CA LEU A 61 -3.13 -1.38 13.22
C LEU A 61 -1.90 -1.96 12.55
N SER A 62 -0.92 -2.35 13.36
CA SER A 62 0.21 -3.16 12.91
C SER A 62 0.08 -4.57 13.47
N LEU A 63 0.18 -5.56 12.60
CA LEU A 63 0.04 -6.98 12.93
C LEU A 63 1.37 -7.71 12.73
N GLN A 64 1.57 -8.75 13.53
CA GLN A 64 2.69 -9.67 13.32
C GLN A 64 2.22 -10.90 12.52
N GLU A 65 2.94 -11.24 11.46
CA GLU A 65 2.87 -12.56 10.84
C GLU A 65 3.73 -13.53 11.66
N ASP A 66 3.11 -14.26 12.57
CA ASP A 66 3.76 -15.20 13.49
C ASP A 66 3.58 -16.68 13.08
N LEU A 67 3.04 -16.92 11.88
CA LEU A 67 2.87 -18.24 11.28
C LEU A 67 3.58 -18.30 9.92
N PRO A 68 4.21 -19.43 9.54
CA PRO A 68 4.83 -19.60 8.23
C PRO A 68 3.78 -19.97 7.18
N VAL A 69 2.90 -19.03 6.85
CA VAL A 69 1.69 -19.30 6.07
C VAL A 69 1.86 -19.07 4.56
N GLY A 70 2.97 -18.45 4.13
CA GLY A 70 3.13 -18.04 2.75
C GLY A 70 2.06 -17.03 2.32
N GLN A 71 2.10 -16.56 1.07
CA GLN A 71 1.31 -15.38 0.67
C GLN A 71 -0.22 -15.58 0.78
N ALA A 72 -0.73 -16.72 0.31
CA ALA A 72 -2.17 -16.96 0.26
C ALA A 72 -2.80 -17.12 1.65
N PHE A 73 -2.22 -17.98 2.50
CA PHE A 73 -2.72 -18.15 3.87
C PHE A 73 -2.35 -16.96 4.77
N GLY A 74 -1.29 -16.20 4.45
CA GLY A 74 -0.97 -14.92 5.08
C GLY A 74 -2.10 -13.89 4.92
N LEU A 75 -2.72 -13.81 3.73
CA LEU A 75 -3.89 -12.95 3.52
C LEU A 75 -5.12 -13.40 4.32
N LEU A 76 -5.37 -14.71 4.41
CA LEU A 76 -6.47 -15.25 5.21
C LEU A 76 -6.25 -15.02 6.71
N TYR A 77 -5.02 -15.18 7.17
CA TYR A 77 -4.64 -14.92 8.55
C TYR A 77 -4.75 -13.44 8.90
N LEU A 78 -4.29 -12.56 8.01
CA LEU A 78 -4.51 -11.11 8.10
C LEU A 78 -6.00 -10.80 8.22
N TRP A 79 -6.82 -11.34 7.33
CA TRP A 79 -8.26 -11.12 7.37
C TRP A 79 -8.89 -11.59 8.68
N HIS A 80 -8.49 -12.77 9.19
CA HIS A 80 -8.96 -13.27 10.46
C HIS A 80 -8.66 -12.30 11.62
N GLN A 81 -7.45 -11.74 11.65
CA GLN A 81 -7.05 -10.77 12.68
C GLN A 81 -7.70 -9.39 12.51
N LEU A 82 -7.97 -8.95 11.27
CA LEU A 82 -8.61 -7.65 11.01
C LEU A 82 -10.12 -7.65 11.19
N LYS A 83 -10.77 -8.81 11.06
CA LYS A 83 -12.24 -8.93 11.09
C LYS A 83 -12.90 -8.24 12.30
N PRO A 84 -12.35 -8.28 13.54
CA PRO A 84 -12.91 -7.55 14.69
C PRO A 84 -12.83 -6.03 14.60
N HIS A 85 -11.99 -5.50 13.72
CA HIS A 85 -11.67 -4.06 13.59
C HIS A 85 -12.25 -3.44 12.32
N THR A 86 -12.94 -4.21 11.50
CA THR A 86 -13.51 -3.75 10.23
C THR A 86 -15.00 -4.04 10.17
N ASN A 87 -15.69 -3.33 9.28
CA ASN A 87 -17.06 -3.64 8.89
C ASN A 87 -17.18 -3.58 7.37
N ARG A 88 -18.35 -3.96 6.84
CA ARG A 88 -18.57 -4.06 5.40
C ARG A 88 -18.40 -2.73 4.66
N ASP A 89 -18.68 -1.61 5.31
CA ASP A 89 -18.64 -0.29 4.70
C ASP A 89 -17.26 0.37 4.85
N MET A 90 -16.36 -0.24 5.63
CA MET A 90 -15.01 0.26 5.79
C MET A 90 -14.16 0.04 4.55
N ASN A 91 -13.18 0.93 4.36
CA ASN A 91 -12.17 0.85 3.32
C ASN A 91 -10.75 0.67 3.88
N PRO A 92 -10.39 -0.55 4.31
CA PRO A 92 -9.07 -0.81 4.88
C PRO A 92 -7.97 -0.84 3.81
N LEU A 93 -6.82 -0.23 4.13
CA LEU A 93 -5.59 -0.26 3.34
C LEU A 93 -4.43 -0.79 4.20
N ILE A 94 -3.91 -1.96 3.84
CA ILE A 94 -2.85 -2.63 4.58
C ILE A 94 -1.59 -2.77 3.73
N ALA A 95 -0.43 -2.40 4.27
CA ALA A 95 0.85 -2.70 3.66
C ALA A 95 1.45 -4.00 4.22
N PHE A 96 1.88 -4.91 3.35
CA PHE A 96 2.79 -5.98 3.76
C PHE A 96 4.20 -5.41 3.78
N VAL A 97 4.72 -5.20 4.98
CA VAL A 97 6.11 -4.80 5.18
C VAL A 97 6.93 -6.08 5.23
N PHE A 98 7.92 -6.19 4.34
CA PHE A 98 8.74 -7.39 4.25
C PHE A 98 9.29 -7.79 5.62
N GLY A 99 9.02 -9.04 6.01
CA GLY A 99 9.47 -9.65 7.26
C GLY A 99 10.06 -11.03 7.00
N SER A 100 11.07 -11.39 7.81
CA SER A 100 11.84 -12.65 7.87
C SER A 100 11.56 -13.64 6.72
N GLY A 101 12.09 -13.34 5.54
CA GLY A 101 12.02 -14.20 4.37
C GLY A 101 13.39 -14.78 4.03
N THR A 102 13.46 -15.56 2.95
CA THR A 102 14.73 -16.10 2.40
C THR A 102 15.65 -15.02 1.78
N ARG A 103 15.20 -13.76 1.74
CA ARG A 103 16.03 -12.63 1.32
C ARG A 103 16.80 -12.12 2.53
N SER A 104 18.09 -12.43 2.63
CA SER A 104 18.98 -11.87 3.64
C SER A 104 19.15 -10.36 3.42
N THR A 105 18.31 -9.56 4.06
CA THR A 105 18.41 -8.09 4.09
C THR A 105 18.62 -7.61 5.53
N PRO A 106 19.81 -7.87 6.13
CA PRO A 106 20.04 -7.67 7.56
C PRO A 106 19.82 -6.21 8.01
N PHE A 107 20.12 -5.24 7.15
CA PHE A 107 19.88 -3.82 7.43
C PHE A 107 18.38 -3.49 7.43
N THR A 108 17.65 -3.91 6.41
CA THR A 108 16.19 -3.70 6.34
C THR A 108 15.46 -4.40 7.48
N GLU A 109 15.90 -5.61 7.87
CA GLU A 109 15.31 -6.32 9.02
C GLU A 109 15.65 -5.65 10.36
N HIS A 110 16.88 -5.16 10.52
CA HIS A 110 17.28 -4.35 11.68
C HIS A 110 16.41 -3.09 11.81
N ASP A 111 16.15 -2.42 10.68
CA ASP A 111 15.33 -1.22 10.60
C ASP A 111 13.82 -1.53 10.52
N CYS A 112 13.39 -2.68 11.06
CA CYS A 112 11.98 -3.05 11.18
C CYS A 112 11.23 -3.13 9.83
N GLY A 113 11.91 -3.58 8.77
CA GLY A 113 11.33 -3.68 7.43
C GLY A 113 11.30 -2.34 6.67
N GLN A 114 11.89 -1.28 7.22
CA GLN A 114 12.10 -0.05 6.49
C GLN A 114 13.21 -0.27 5.46
N LYS A 115 12.93 0.00 4.18
CA LYS A 115 14.00 0.29 3.24
C LYS A 115 14.33 1.78 3.33
N PRO A 116 15.55 2.13 3.76
CA PRO A 116 16.19 3.31 3.21
C PRO A 116 17.51 2.94 2.52
N ALA A 117 17.72 3.53 1.34
CA ALA A 117 19.06 4.00 0.97
C ALA A 117 19.15 5.53 1.09
N ILE A 118 18.00 6.23 1.13
CA ILE A 118 17.86 7.70 1.11
C ILE A 118 16.55 8.07 1.84
N ALA A 119 16.51 9.20 2.54
CA ALA A 119 15.26 9.78 3.03
C ALA A 119 14.33 10.15 1.87
N SER A 120 13.02 10.02 2.04
CA SER A 120 12.09 10.51 1.02
C SER A 120 12.11 12.04 0.94
N PHE A 121 11.61 12.59 -0.17
CA PHE A 121 11.51 14.04 -0.36
C PHE A 121 10.20 14.63 0.17
N VAL A 122 9.30 13.80 0.71
CA VAL A 122 7.97 14.23 1.17
C VAL A 122 8.00 14.37 2.68
N MET A 123 7.72 15.58 3.14
CA MET A 123 7.67 15.92 4.56
C MET A 123 6.23 15.88 5.05
N ASP A 124 5.97 15.10 6.09
CA ASP A 124 4.76 15.25 6.88
C ASP A 124 4.97 16.38 7.88
N SER A 125 4.10 17.38 7.78
CA SER A 125 4.06 18.57 8.65
C SER A 125 2.67 18.74 9.27
N SER A 126 1.94 17.64 9.40
CA SER A 126 0.59 17.63 9.97
C SER A 126 0.57 18.24 11.37
N PRO A 127 -0.49 19.02 11.72
CA PRO A 127 -0.55 19.71 13.00
C PRO A 127 -0.40 18.75 14.18
N GLY A 128 0.52 19.07 15.10
CA GLY A 128 0.77 18.26 16.29
C GLY A 128 1.89 17.21 16.14
N MET A 129 2.44 17.05 14.94
CA MET A 129 3.62 16.21 14.72
C MET A 129 4.89 17.03 14.53
N LYS A 130 6.02 16.47 14.99
CA LYS A 130 7.34 16.99 14.61
C LYS A 130 7.54 16.75 13.11
N PRO A 131 7.96 17.77 12.33
CA PRO A 131 8.22 17.59 10.91
C PRO A 131 9.19 16.43 10.66
N ARG A 132 8.80 15.52 9.78
CA ARG A 132 9.62 14.37 9.40
C ARG A 132 9.37 13.97 7.96
N PHE A 133 10.32 13.24 7.38
CA PHE A 133 10.10 12.61 6.10
C PHE A 133 9.24 11.35 6.25
N LEU A 134 8.36 11.11 5.28
CA LEU A 134 7.63 9.86 5.20
C LEU A 134 8.58 8.73 4.83
N SER A 135 8.37 7.54 5.40
CA SER A 135 9.05 6.33 4.94
C SER A 135 8.55 5.92 3.54
N MET A 136 9.30 5.06 2.85
CA MET A 136 8.89 4.55 1.54
C MET A 136 7.57 3.75 1.61
N VAL A 137 7.35 3.01 2.71
CA VAL A 137 6.09 2.30 2.95
C VAL A 137 4.93 3.28 3.07
N GLU A 138 5.09 4.35 3.86
CA GLU A 138 4.04 5.38 4.01
C GLU A 138 3.74 6.05 2.67
N LEU A 139 4.76 6.39 1.90
CA LEU A 139 4.54 6.94 0.56
C LEU A 139 3.85 5.95 -0.37
N ALA A 140 4.24 4.68 -0.35
CA ALA A 140 3.58 3.65 -1.14
C ALA A 140 2.11 3.53 -0.76
N MET A 141 1.78 3.60 0.53
CA MET A 141 0.40 3.62 1.01
C MET A 141 -0.35 4.89 0.61
N GLU A 142 0.26 6.07 0.77
CA GLU A 142 -0.36 7.37 0.46
C GLU A 142 -0.80 7.41 -1.00
N TYR A 143 0.09 7.03 -1.93
CA TYR A 143 -0.24 6.99 -3.35
C TYR A 143 -1.18 5.84 -3.73
N PHE A 144 -1.36 4.83 -2.86
CA PHE A 144 -2.37 3.79 -3.03
C PHE A 144 -3.76 4.22 -2.54
N ILE A 145 -3.90 5.35 -1.83
CA ILE A 145 -5.20 5.88 -1.40
C ILE A 145 -6.10 6.13 -2.61
N GLY A 146 -5.55 6.67 -3.72
CA GLY A 146 -6.32 6.87 -4.94
C GLY A 146 -6.89 5.55 -5.49
N VAL A 147 -6.11 4.47 -5.46
CA VAL A 147 -6.52 3.13 -5.91
C VAL A 147 -7.58 2.56 -4.99
N GLN A 148 -7.36 2.64 -3.68
CA GLN A 148 -8.34 2.22 -2.68
C GLN A 148 -9.66 2.95 -2.90
N HIS A 149 -9.62 4.28 -3.03
CA HIS A 149 -10.79 5.13 -3.21
C HIS A 149 -11.55 4.76 -4.48
N HIS A 150 -10.82 4.60 -5.59
CA HIS A 150 -11.38 4.17 -6.87
C HIS A 150 -12.12 2.84 -6.76
N LEU A 151 -11.51 1.82 -6.15
CA LEU A 151 -12.13 0.51 -5.94
C LEU A 151 -13.39 0.61 -5.07
N HIS A 152 -13.32 1.36 -3.98
CA HIS A 152 -14.45 1.53 -3.06
C HIS A 152 -15.62 2.27 -3.72
N GLN A 153 -15.36 3.36 -4.44
CA GLN A 153 -16.37 4.09 -5.23
C GLN A 153 -16.95 3.23 -6.36
N SER A 154 -16.17 2.27 -6.85
CA SER A 154 -16.58 1.29 -7.87
C SER A 154 -17.36 0.09 -7.31
N GLY A 155 -17.65 0.08 -6.01
CA GLY A 155 -18.47 -0.95 -5.38
C GLY A 155 -17.70 -2.10 -4.72
N PHE A 156 -16.38 -2.13 -4.80
CA PHE A 156 -15.58 -3.14 -4.09
C PHE A 156 -15.67 -2.93 -2.58
N ARG A 157 -15.85 -4.01 -1.82
CA ARG A 157 -16.02 -4.02 -0.34
C ARG A 157 -15.08 -5.01 0.34
N GLY A 158 -13.87 -5.15 -0.20
CA GLY A 158 -12.84 -6.03 0.33
C GLY A 158 -11.67 -5.29 0.97
N LEU A 159 -10.67 -6.08 1.36
CA LEU A 159 -9.41 -5.61 1.90
C LEU A 159 -8.47 -5.18 0.78
N ILE A 160 -7.89 -3.99 0.86
CA ILE A 160 -6.84 -3.56 -0.07
C ILE A 160 -5.48 -3.82 0.56
N VAL A 161 -4.67 -4.62 -0.13
CA VAL A 161 -3.33 -4.97 0.32
C VAL A 161 -2.29 -4.43 -0.65
N LYS A 162 -1.45 -3.50 -0.18
CA LYS A 162 -0.26 -3.05 -0.89
C LYS A 162 0.91 -3.95 -0.53
N TRP A 163 1.36 -4.73 -1.51
CA TRP A 163 2.57 -5.53 -1.38
C TRP A 163 3.80 -4.64 -1.66
N GLY A 164 4.74 -4.65 -0.72
CA GLY A 164 5.99 -3.92 -0.83
C GLY A 164 5.87 -2.41 -0.65
N ASP A 165 7.03 -1.77 -0.69
CA ASP A 165 7.26 -0.37 -0.33
C ASP A 165 7.56 0.51 -1.56
N GLU A 166 7.38 -0.02 -2.76
CA GLU A 166 7.50 0.75 -3.99
C GLU A 166 6.24 1.60 -4.20
N VAL A 167 6.45 2.89 -4.49
CA VAL A 167 5.39 3.81 -4.91
C VAL A 167 4.94 3.42 -6.31
N GLN A 168 3.64 3.15 -6.47
CA GLN A 168 3.03 2.78 -7.74
C GLN A 168 1.84 3.69 -8.00
N VAL A 169 1.83 4.35 -9.16
CA VAL A 169 0.72 5.20 -9.61
C VAL A 169 0.16 4.60 -10.90
N PRO A 170 -1.09 4.12 -10.92
CA PRO A 170 -1.71 3.62 -12.14
C PRO A 170 -1.85 4.70 -13.21
N ILE A 171 -1.94 4.27 -14.46
CA ILE A 171 -2.26 5.14 -15.61
C ILE A 171 -3.78 5.19 -15.89
N THR A 172 -4.54 4.26 -15.33
CA THR A 172 -6.00 4.25 -15.39
C THR A 172 -6.55 5.45 -14.62
N ASP A 173 -7.56 6.14 -15.16
CA ASP A 173 -8.20 7.27 -14.47
C ASP A 173 -8.87 6.81 -13.18
N LEU A 174 -8.32 7.20 -12.04
CA LEU A 174 -8.82 6.81 -10.72
C LEU A 174 -10.05 7.61 -10.27
N ALA A 175 -10.35 8.74 -10.92
CA ALA A 175 -11.49 9.59 -10.55
C ALA A 175 -12.83 9.02 -11.06
N GLN A 176 -12.80 8.12 -12.05
CA GLN A 176 -14.01 7.50 -12.60
C GLN A 176 -14.34 6.21 -11.86
N GLN A 177 -15.63 5.88 -11.76
CA GLN A 177 -16.08 4.58 -11.25
C GLN A 177 -16.00 3.53 -12.35
N ASN A 178 -15.70 2.28 -11.96
CA ASN A 178 -15.67 1.15 -12.87
C ASN A 178 -16.57 0.00 -12.35
N PRO A 179 -17.73 -0.25 -12.99
CA PRO A 179 -18.70 -1.24 -12.49
C PRO A 179 -18.16 -2.68 -12.46
N LEU A 180 -17.04 -2.98 -13.14
CA LEU A 180 -16.39 -4.29 -13.08
C LEU A 180 -15.99 -4.69 -11.65
N PHE A 181 -15.74 -3.73 -10.76
CA PHE A 181 -15.30 -4.01 -9.40
C PHE A 181 -16.43 -4.27 -8.40
N GLN A 182 -17.70 -4.02 -8.78
CA GLN A 182 -18.84 -4.17 -7.88
C GLN A 182 -19.03 -5.62 -7.38
N ASN A 183 -18.77 -6.59 -8.25
CA ASN A 183 -18.95 -8.02 -7.98
C ASN A 183 -17.62 -8.78 -7.98
N ALA A 184 -16.49 -8.09 -7.87
CA ALA A 184 -15.19 -8.74 -7.86
C ALA A 184 -14.91 -9.38 -6.49
N ASP A 185 -14.62 -10.68 -6.47
CA ASP A 185 -14.14 -11.37 -5.27
C ASP A 185 -12.70 -10.99 -4.95
N ILE A 186 -11.87 -10.85 -6.00
CA ILE A 186 -10.45 -10.54 -5.90
C ILE A 186 -10.09 -9.55 -7.01
N VAL A 187 -9.35 -8.51 -6.66
CA VAL A 187 -8.70 -7.59 -7.60
C VAL A 187 -7.21 -7.70 -7.43
N ARG A 188 -6.49 -8.09 -8.50
CA ARG A 188 -5.04 -8.20 -8.52
C ARG A 188 -4.44 -7.23 -9.53
N PHE A 189 -3.53 -6.39 -9.07
CA PHE A 189 -2.73 -5.54 -9.93
C PHE A 189 -1.46 -6.29 -10.33
N VAL A 190 -1.21 -6.42 -11.63
CA VAL A 190 -0.01 -7.04 -12.17
C VAL A 190 0.64 -6.10 -13.19
N SER A 191 1.96 -5.94 -13.11
CA SER A 191 2.74 -5.32 -14.18
C SER A 191 3.00 -6.38 -15.24
N LEU A 192 2.49 -6.16 -16.45
CA LEU A 192 2.75 -7.02 -17.59
C LEU A 192 3.87 -6.42 -18.43
N GLN A 193 4.80 -7.26 -18.86
CA GLN A 193 5.75 -6.93 -19.90
C GLN A 193 5.96 -8.14 -20.80
N THR A 194 6.34 -7.90 -22.06
CA THR A 194 6.79 -8.96 -22.94
C THR A 194 8.08 -9.54 -22.40
N MET A 195 8.11 -10.86 -22.20
CA MET A 195 9.33 -11.55 -21.79
C MET A 195 10.33 -11.55 -22.96
N THR A 196 11.48 -10.92 -22.75
CA THR A 196 12.66 -11.00 -23.62
C THR A 196 13.71 -11.92 -22.99
N GLU A 197 14.66 -12.41 -23.78
CA GLU A 197 15.78 -13.22 -23.26
C GLU A 197 16.52 -12.51 -22.11
N ASP A 198 16.79 -11.21 -22.26
CA ASP A 198 17.44 -10.40 -21.24
C ASP A 198 16.60 -10.30 -19.96
N THR A 199 15.30 -10.03 -20.08
CA THR A 199 14.44 -9.95 -18.89
C THR A 199 14.31 -11.32 -18.20
N ALA A 200 14.23 -12.40 -18.97
CA ALA A 200 14.15 -13.77 -18.47
C ALA A 200 15.41 -14.22 -17.73
N SER A 201 16.60 -13.74 -18.15
CA SER A 201 17.86 -14.07 -17.46
C SER A 201 18.04 -13.34 -16.12
N ASN A 202 17.33 -12.23 -15.92
CA ASN A 202 17.57 -11.32 -14.79
C ASN A 202 16.49 -11.36 -13.70
N LYS A 203 15.35 -12.03 -13.93
CA LYS A 203 14.25 -12.10 -12.97
C LYS A 203 13.36 -13.32 -13.23
N ASP A 204 12.83 -13.91 -12.17
CA ASP A 204 11.75 -14.90 -12.28
C ASP A 204 10.44 -14.22 -12.70
N TRP A 205 9.88 -14.64 -13.83
CA TRP A 205 8.60 -14.16 -14.36
C TRP A 205 7.50 -15.20 -14.13
N VAL A 206 6.30 -14.72 -13.82
CA VAL A 206 5.09 -15.56 -13.76
C VAL A 206 4.36 -15.36 -15.08
N GLY A 207 4.28 -16.43 -15.90
CA GLY A 207 3.42 -16.44 -17.08
C GLY A 207 1.95 -16.33 -16.68
N VAL A 208 1.20 -15.48 -17.38
CA VAL A 208 -0.23 -15.24 -17.17
C VAL A 208 -1.02 -15.72 -18.37
#